data_AF-A0A8J7RK53-F1
#
_entry.id   AF-A0A8J7RK53-F1
#
_cell.length_a   1.000
_cell.length_b   1.000
_cell.length_c   1.000
_cell.angle_alpha   90.00
_cell.angle_beta   90.00
_cell.angle_gamma   90.00
#
_symmetry.space_group_name_H-M   'P 1'
#
loop_
_entity.id
_entity.type
_entity.pdbx_description
1 polymer ?
#
loop_
_entity_poly.entity_id
_entity_poly.type
_entity_poly.pdbx_seq_one_letter_code
_entity_poly.pdbx_strand_id
1 'polypeptide(L)'
;MIALKANTQREATKAKKKLYVKYMLSLRCEKNAKSELINLGLRHIISDNAIILLGNVTEDQLDALKENLKMAGLELLDEPDSMLIDRIITSIHEIVHDSDQLPNITYEEIINKKIVLGSEHILKIFSEVKGLSILHYIVLQKIEKVKELLLYSDLSLPEIAGRLHYKNKHSLTAQLRKFTGLTPDYFRKIKRKRERNLNRNQETSNRN
;
A
#
# COMPACT_ATOMS: atom_id res chain seq x y z
N MET A 1 -13.14 -38.58 17.38
CA MET A 1 -12.05 -37.83 16.70
C MET A 1 -12.52 -36.81 15.65
N ILE A 2 -13.83 -36.63 15.42
CA ILE A 2 -14.35 -35.65 14.43
C ILE A 2 -14.81 -34.34 15.10
N ALA A 3 -15.24 -34.37 16.37
CA ALA A 3 -15.68 -33.18 17.10
C ALA A 3 -14.54 -32.21 17.54
N LEU A 4 -13.28 -32.67 17.56
CA LEU A 4 -12.12 -31.84 17.96
C LEU A 4 -11.52 -31.03 16.80
N LYS A 5 -11.80 -31.39 15.53
CA LYS A 5 -11.34 -30.62 14.35
C LYS A 5 -12.30 -29.49 13.96
N ALA A 6 -13.57 -29.57 14.35
CA ALA A 6 -14.57 -28.53 14.11
C ALA A 6 -14.46 -27.35 15.08
N ASN A 7 -13.86 -27.55 16.26
CA ASN A 7 -13.72 -26.49 17.27
C ASN A 7 -12.53 -25.55 16.96
N THR A 8 -11.50 -26.03 16.25
CA THR A 8 -10.33 -25.23 15.87
C THR A 8 -10.58 -24.32 14.66
N GLN A 9 -11.61 -24.58 13.86
CA GLN A 9 -12.01 -23.72 12.74
C GLN A 9 -13.08 -22.68 13.11
N ARG A 10 -13.70 -22.79 14.30
CA ARG A 10 -14.69 -21.81 14.80
C ARG A 10 -14.09 -20.67 15.62
N GLU A 11 -12.81 -20.73 16.01
CA GLU A 11 -12.13 -19.61 16.69
C GLU A 11 -11.57 -18.53 15.72
N ALA A 12 -11.63 -18.75 14.41
CA ALA A 12 -10.96 -17.93 13.40
C ALA A 12 -11.86 -16.90 12.67
N THR A 13 -13.09 -16.68 13.13
CA THR A 13 -13.94 -15.56 12.67
C THR A 13 -13.98 -14.44 13.71
N LYS A 14 -12.82 -14.11 14.30
CA LYS A 14 -12.71 -12.96 15.21
C LYS A 14 -12.67 -11.69 14.37
N ALA A 15 -13.56 -10.73 14.66
CA ALA A 15 -13.69 -9.48 13.92
C ALA A 15 -12.31 -8.81 13.72
N LYS A 16 -11.98 -8.49 12.48
CA LYS A 16 -10.79 -7.73 12.13
C LYS A 16 -11.21 -6.29 11.90
N LYS A 17 -10.68 -5.37 12.70
CA LYS A 17 -10.96 -3.93 12.58
C LYS A 17 -9.70 -3.24 12.05
N LYS A 18 -9.79 -2.60 10.88
CA LYS A 18 -8.69 -1.83 10.28
C LYS A 18 -8.97 -0.34 10.50
N LEU A 19 -8.10 0.32 11.24
CA LEU A 19 -8.19 1.76 11.52
C LEU A 19 -6.91 2.44 11.07
N TYR A 20 -7.04 3.59 10.42
CA TYR A 20 -5.87 4.38 10.05
C TYR A 20 -5.45 5.30 11.19
N VAL A 21 -4.18 5.70 11.19
CA VAL A 21 -3.60 6.60 12.20
C VAL A 21 -3.00 7.80 11.49
N LYS A 22 -3.47 9.02 11.80
CA LYS A 22 -2.87 10.26 11.32
C LYS A 22 -1.49 10.45 11.93
N TYR A 23 -0.61 11.10 11.17
CA TYR A 23 0.72 11.52 11.59
C TYR A 23 1.68 10.38 11.97
N MET A 24 1.31 9.12 11.73
CA MET A 24 2.19 7.95 11.92
C MET A 24 3.19 7.83 10.76
N LEU A 25 4.02 8.85 10.55
CA LEU A 25 4.85 9.02 9.34
C LEU A 25 6.33 8.67 9.53
N SER A 26 6.69 8.07 10.67
CA SER A 26 8.06 7.65 10.96
C SER A 26 8.08 6.34 11.73
N LEU A 27 9.22 5.64 11.66
CA LEU A 27 9.48 4.43 12.46
C LEU A 27 9.34 4.69 13.97
N ARG A 28 9.55 5.93 14.42
CA ARG A 28 9.36 6.31 15.82
C ARG A 28 7.89 6.32 16.20
N CYS A 29 7.05 6.94 15.38
CA CYS A 29 5.60 6.97 15.57
C CYS A 29 5.03 5.55 15.58
N GLU A 30 5.47 4.71 14.65
CA GLU A 30 5.05 3.30 14.58
C GLU A 30 5.44 2.52 15.83
N LYS A 31 6.68 2.69 16.34
CA LYS A 31 7.14 2.06 17.58
C LYS A 31 6.35 2.51 18.80
N ASN A 32 5.99 3.80 18.88
CA ASN A 32 5.15 4.31 19.96
C ASN A 32 3.76 3.68 19.90
N ALA A 33 3.08 3.74 18.74
CA ALA A 33 1.76 3.13 18.55
C ALA A 33 1.77 1.62 18.88
N LYS A 34 2.82 0.91 18.45
CA LYS A 34 3.02 -0.50 18.77
C LYS A 34 3.15 -0.75 20.28
N SER A 35 3.89 0.09 20.98
CA SER A 35 4.07 -0.02 22.43
C SER A 35 2.74 0.14 23.16
N GLU A 36 1.92 1.12 22.75
CA GLU A 36 0.58 1.32 23.32
C GLU A 36 -0.34 0.13 23.12
N LEU A 37 -0.35 -0.43 21.90
CA LEU A 37 -1.14 -1.63 21.60
C LEU A 37 -0.71 -2.84 22.46
N ILE A 38 0.59 -3.01 22.69
CA ILE A 38 1.12 -4.08 23.55
C ILE A 38 0.70 -3.85 25.01
N ASN A 39 0.84 -2.63 25.53
CA ASN A 39 0.48 -2.28 26.90
C ASN A 39 -1.01 -2.52 27.20
N LEU A 40 -1.88 -2.30 26.21
CA LEU A 40 -3.32 -2.55 26.31
C LEU A 40 -3.71 -4.02 26.04
N GLY A 41 -2.73 -4.91 25.78
CA GLY A 41 -2.98 -6.32 25.49
C GLY A 41 -3.66 -6.58 24.15
N LEU A 42 -3.60 -5.62 23.22
CA LEU A 42 -4.27 -5.69 21.93
C LEU A 42 -3.43 -6.46 20.92
N ARG A 43 -3.93 -7.59 20.43
CA ARG A 43 -3.31 -8.30 19.30
C ARG A 43 -3.52 -7.49 18.02
N HIS A 44 -2.45 -7.22 17.29
CA HIS A 44 -2.50 -6.29 16.16
C HIS A 44 -1.48 -6.60 15.06
N ILE A 45 -1.69 -5.99 13.89
CA ILE A 45 -0.71 -5.82 12.81
C ILE A 45 -0.67 -4.34 12.46
N ILE A 46 0.52 -3.76 12.28
CA ILE A 46 0.66 -2.41 11.72
C ILE A 46 1.16 -2.54 10.28
N SER A 47 0.49 -1.86 9.35
CA SER A 47 0.87 -1.80 7.94
C SER A 47 0.36 -0.51 7.31
N ASP A 48 1.22 0.19 6.55
CA ASP A 48 0.82 1.35 5.74
C ASP A 48 0.00 2.42 6.46
N ASN A 49 0.43 2.80 7.67
CA ASN A 49 -0.25 3.77 8.55
C ASN A 49 -1.58 3.27 9.16
N ALA A 50 -1.91 1.99 9.01
CA ALA A 50 -3.09 1.36 9.60
C ALA A 50 -2.73 0.37 10.72
N ILE A 51 -3.61 0.29 11.72
CA ILE A 51 -3.65 -0.73 12.76
C ILE A 51 -4.78 -1.71 12.43
N ILE A 52 -4.44 -2.99 12.32
CA ILE A 52 -5.40 -4.08 12.14
C ILE A 52 -5.51 -4.81 13.48
N LEU A 53 -6.62 -4.62 14.17
CA LEU A 53 -6.91 -5.26 15.46
C LEU A 53 -7.41 -6.68 15.22
N LEU A 54 -6.77 -7.64 15.90
CA LEU A 54 -7.01 -9.07 15.74
C LEU A 54 -7.84 -9.62 16.90
N GLY A 55 -9.15 -9.48 16.77
CA GLY A 55 -10.13 -10.00 17.71
C GLY A 55 -10.93 -8.92 18.41
N ASN A 56 -11.64 -9.34 19.47
CA ASN A 56 -12.52 -8.44 20.19
C ASN A 56 -11.71 -7.40 20.97
N VAL A 57 -12.12 -6.15 20.85
CA VAL A 57 -11.57 -4.99 21.54
C VAL A 57 -12.74 -4.33 22.24
N THR A 58 -12.63 -4.09 23.54
CA THR A 58 -13.68 -3.39 24.30
C THR A 58 -13.68 -1.90 23.98
N GLU A 59 -14.78 -1.21 24.26
CA GLU A 59 -14.85 0.25 24.13
C GLU A 59 -13.80 0.94 25.00
N ASP A 60 -13.65 0.51 26.26
CA ASP A 60 -12.62 1.04 27.18
C ASP A 60 -11.19 0.88 26.62
N GLN A 61 -10.87 -0.27 26.00
CA GLN A 61 -9.57 -0.49 25.38
C GLN A 61 -9.37 0.43 24.17
N LEU A 62 -10.42 0.63 23.38
CA LEU A 62 -10.36 1.49 22.21
C LEU A 62 -10.20 2.96 22.60
N ASP A 63 -10.88 3.41 23.65
CA ASP A 63 -10.80 4.78 24.14
C ASP A 63 -9.45 5.05 24.83
N ALA A 64 -8.94 4.09 25.62
CA ALA A 64 -7.58 4.15 26.14
C ALA A 64 -6.54 4.22 25.00
N LEU A 65 -6.71 3.43 23.94
CA LEU A 65 -5.83 3.49 22.77
C LEU A 65 -5.86 4.87 22.10
N LYS A 66 -7.04 5.46 21.90
CA LYS A 66 -7.17 6.81 21.31
C LYS A 66 -6.43 7.85 22.14
N GLU A 67 -6.63 7.86 23.46
CA GLU A 67 -5.98 8.82 24.36
C GLU A 67 -4.45 8.64 24.38
N ASN A 68 -3.97 7.39 24.48
CA ASN A 68 -2.53 7.13 24.47
C ASN A 68 -1.87 7.54 23.16
N LEU A 69 -2.51 7.26 22.02
CA LEU A 69 -2.03 7.71 20.71
C LEU A 69 -2.00 9.24 20.61
N LYS A 70 -3.03 9.92 21.14
CA LYS A 70 -3.11 11.38 21.19
C LYS A 70 -1.99 12.00 22.02
N MET A 71 -1.65 11.40 23.17
CA MET A 71 -0.50 11.81 23.98
C MET A 71 0.83 11.66 23.22
N ALA A 72 0.91 10.71 22.29
CA ALA A 72 2.07 10.51 21.41
C ALA A 72 2.05 11.40 20.15
N GLY A 73 1.07 12.30 20.00
CA GLY A 73 0.90 13.16 18.83
C GLY A 73 0.31 12.46 17.60
N LEU A 74 -0.34 11.31 17.81
CA LEU A 74 -1.01 10.51 16.78
C LEU A 74 -2.52 10.57 16.96
N GLU A 75 -3.29 10.32 15.90
CA GLU A 75 -4.75 10.35 15.97
C GLU A 75 -5.32 9.13 15.26
N LEU A 76 -6.06 8.30 16.00
CA LEU A 76 -6.76 7.15 15.44
C LEU A 76 -8.03 7.63 14.72
N LEU A 77 -8.18 7.30 13.45
CA LEU A 77 -9.40 7.60 12.69
C LEU A 77 -10.56 6.77 13.22
N ASP A 78 -11.77 7.30 13.06
CA ASP A 78 -12.99 6.52 13.27
C ASP A 78 -13.19 5.49 12.15
N GLU A 79 -14.23 4.66 12.29
CA GLU A 79 -14.53 3.63 11.28
C GLU A 79 -14.95 4.23 9.93
N PRO A 80 -15.88 5.20 9.84
CA PRO A 80 -16.25 5.81 8.56
C PRO A 80 -15.08 6.37 7.77
N ASP A 81 -14.23 7.19 8.39
CA ASP A 81 -13.08 7.79 7.70
C ASP A 81 -12.03 6.73 7.37
N SER A 82 -11.80 5.76 8.25
CA SER A 82 -10.90 4.64 7.96
C SER A 82 -11.36 3.83 6.75
N MET A 83 -12.66 3.56 6.62
CA MET A 83 -13.22 2.86 5.46
C MET A 83 -13.09 3.67 4.17
N LEU A 84 -13.29 4.99 4.23
CA LEU A 84 -13.11 5.86 3.06
C LEU A 84 -11.65 5.91 2.61
N ILE A 85 -10.70 6.06 3.55
CA ILE A 85 -9.27 6.01 3.24
C ILE A 85 -8.88 4.65 2.66
N ASP A 86 -9.38 3.55 3.22
CA ASP A 86 -9.12 2.21 2.71
C ASP A 86 -9.61 2.03 1.28
N ARG A 87 -10.84 2.51 1.01
CA ARG A 87 -11.44 2.47 -0.33
C ARG A 87 -10.64 3.29 -1.34
N ILE A 88 -10.13 4.46 -0.95
CA ILE A 88 -9.28 5.30 -1.80
C ILE A 88 -7.97 4.58 -2.13
N ILE A 89 -7.28 4.06 -1.13
CA ILE A 89 -6.00 3.35 -1.31
C ILE A 89 -6.21 2.12 -2.20
N THR A 90 -7.26 1.33 -1.94
CA THR A 90 -7.61 0.15 -2.73
C THR A 90 -7.94 0.53 -4.16
N SER A 91 -8.76 1.56 -4.37
CA SER A 91 -9.09 2.05 -5.72
C SER A 91 -7.84 2.48 -6.47
N ILE A 92 -6.93 3.23 -5.84
CA ILE A 92 -5.67 3.64 -6.46
C ILE A 92 -4.82 2.43 -6.85
N HIS A 93 -4.73 1.44 -5.96
CA HIS A 93 -3.99 0.22 -6.23
C HIS A 93 -4.56 -0.53 -7.45
N GLU A 94 -5.87 -0.77 -7.49
CA GLU A 94 -6.57 -1.38 -8.63
C GLU A 94 -6.31 -0.59 -9.93
N ILE A 95 -6.40 0.74 -9.90
CA ILE A 95 -6.23 1.57 -11.10
C ILE A 95 -4.78 1.45 -11.64
N VAL A 96 -3.79 1.38 -10.75
CA VAL A 96 -2.37 1.31 -11.14
C VAL A 96 -1.96 -0.10 -11.54
N HIS A 97 -2.49 -1.14 -10.88
CA HIS A 97 -2.05 -2.52 -11.07
C HIS A 97 -2.90 -3.32 -12.06
N ASP A 98 -4.19 -2.99 -12.23
CA ASP A 98 -5.13 -3.64 -13.16
C ASP A 98 -5.40 -2.79 -14.41
N SER A 99 -4.44 -1.93 -14.77
CA SER A 99 -4.57 -0.93 -15.84
C SER A 99 -4.85 -1.49 -17.24
N ASP A 100 -4.64 -2.80 -17.44
CA ASP A 100 -4.90 -3.47 -18.72
C ASP A 100 -6.39 -3.46 -19.12
N GLN A 101 -7.31 -3.20 -18.17
CA GLN A 101 -8.76 -3.14 -18.42
C GLN A 101 -9.36 -1.73 -18.34
N LEU A 102 -8.55 -0.69 -18.15
CA LEU A 102 -9.07 0.65 -17.92
C LEU A 102 -9.20 1.45 -19.22
N PRO A 103 -10.29 2.22 -19.39
CA PRO A 103 -10.41 3.14 -20.51
C PRO A 103 -9.26 4.14 -20.52
N ASN A 104 -8.93 4.68 -21.69
CA ASN A 104 -7.86 5.66 -21.89
C ASN A 104 -8.24 7.04 -21.33
N ILE A 105 -8.46 7.11 -20.02
CA ILE A 105 -8.81 8.31 -19.25
C ILE A 105 -7.67 8.63 -18.29
N THR A 106 -7.52 9.90 -17.93
CA THR A 106 -6.42 10.31 -17.04
C THR A 106 -6.66 9.81 -15.62
N TYR A 107 -5.61 9.63 -14.82
CA TYR A 107 -5.78 9.26 -13.41
C TYR A 107 -6.61 10.30 -12.65
N GLU A 108 -6.48 11.58 -13.00
CA GLU A 108 -7.33 12.66 -12.48
C GLU A 108 -8.81 12.34 -12.76
N GLU A 109 -9.17 12.01 -14.00
CA GLU A 109 -10.54 11.62 -14.34
C GLU A 109 -11.00 10.33 -13.65
N ILE A 110 -10.11 9.34 -13.48
CA ILE A 110 -10.46 8.08 -12.79
C ILE A 110 -10.69 8.34 -11.30
N ILE A 111 -9.84 9.14 -10.66
CA ILE A 111 -10.04 9.59 -9.28
C ILE A 111 -11.38 10.31 -9.21
N ASN A 112 -11.62 11.30 -10.06
CA ASN A 112 -12.84 12.09 -10.01
C ASN A 112 -14.12 11.24 -10.17
N LYS A 113 -14.04 10.13 -10.93
CA LYS A 113 -15.17 9.21 -11.17
C LYS A 113 -15.32 8.12 -10.11
N LYS A 114 -14.23 7.49 -9.65
CA LYS A 114 -14.24 6.36 -8.70
C LYS A 114 -14.24 6.83 -7.25
N ILE A 115 -13.53 7.93 -6.98
CA ILE A 115 -13.40 8.58 -5.70
C ILE A 115 -14.27 9.82 -5.82
N VAL A 116 -15.55 9.73 -5.45
CA VAL A 116 -16.47 10.86 -5.45
C VAL A 116 -15.77 12.06 -4.80
N LEU A 117 -15.33 13.02 -5.62
CA LEU A 117 -14.80 14.28 -5.14
C LEU A 117 -15.92 15.02 -4.46
N GLY A 118 -15.71 15.37 -3.20
CA GLY A 118 -16.74 16.10 -2.51
C GLY A 118 -16.39 16.63 -1.13
N SER A 119 -15.32 16.19 -0.49
CA SER A 119 -14.93 16.83 0.76
C SER A 119 -13.43 17.09 0.81
N GLU A 120 -13.07 18.37 0.89
CA GLU A 120 -11.74 18.83 1.29
C GLU A 120 -11.25 18.07 2.54
N HIS A 121 -12.19 17.66 3.39
CA HIS A 121 -12.00 16.77 4.52
C HIS A 121 -11.25 15.48 4.18
N ILE A 122 -11.66 14.73 3.15
CA ILE A 122 -11.01 13.45 2.81
C ILE A 122 -9.62 13.66 2.20
N LEU A 123 -9.44 14.71 1.39
CA LEU A 123 -8.12 15.07 0.88
C LEU A 123 -7.15 15.42 2.02
N LYS A 124 -7.67 16.15 3.02
CA LYS A 124 -6.94 16.50 4.23
C LYS A 124 -6.60 15.26 5.05
N ILE A 125 -7.58 14.42 5.40
CA ILE A 125 -7.34 13.20 6.16
C ILE A 125 -6.35 12.28 5.45
N PHE A 126 -6.50 12.08 4.13
CA PHE A 126 -5.56 11.25 3.38
C PHE A 126 -4.13 11.77 3.52
N SER A 127 -3.94 13.09 3.41
CA SER A 127 -2.63 13.73 3.55
C SER A 127 -2.09 13.61 4.98
N GLU A 128 -2.94 13.70 5.99
CA GLU A 128 -2.58 13.51 7.41
C GLU A 128 -2.19 12.04 7.71
N VAL A 129 -2.82 11.07 7.03
CA VAL A 129 -2.53 9.63 7.17
C VAL A 129 -1.28 9.21 6.39
N LYS A 130 -1.18 9.59 5.11
CA LYS A 130 -0.09 9.15 4.21
C LYS A 130 1.12 10.08 4.21
N GLY A 131 0.98 11.30 4.71
CA GLY A 131 2.02 12.32 4.70
C GLY A 131 2.25 12.96 3.32
N LEU A 132 1.34 12.72 2.37
CA LEU A 132 1.44 13.21 0.99
C LEU A 132 0.05 13.30 0.36
N SER A 133 -0.07 14.08 -0.71
CA SER A 133 -1.34 14.20 -1.44
C SER A 133 -1.68 12.92 -2.21
N ILE A 134 -2.97 12.71 -2.49
CA ILE A 134 -3.43 11.58 -3.30
C ILE A 134 -2.71 11.53 -4.66
N LEU A 135 -2.55 12.67 -5.33
CA LEU A 135 -1.84 12.73 -6.62
C LEU A 135 -0.39 12.28 -6.49
N HIS A 136 0.31 12.70 -5.43
CA HIS A 136 1.67 12.26 -5.18
C HIS A 136 1.71 10.75 -4.86
N TYR A 137 0.76 10.25 -4.08
CA TYR A 137 0.65 8.81 -3.78
C TYR A 137 0.53 7.98 -5.06
N ILE A 138 -0.34 8.40 -5.99
CA ILE A 138 -0.53 7.73 -7.28
C ILE A 138 0.77 7.72 -8.07
N VAL A 139 1.49 8.84 -8.11
CA VAL A 139 2.78 8.89 -8.77
C VAL A 139 3.75 7.87 -8.17
N LEU A 140 3.83 7.75 -6.85
CA LEU A 140 4.68 6.75 -6.20
C LEU A 140 4.26 5.32 -6.55
N GLN A 141 2.95 5.01 -6.53
CA GLN A 141 2.44 3.70 -6.94
C GLN A 141 2.80 3.38 -8.39
N LYS A 142 2.66 4.35 -9.30
CA LYS A 142 3.08 4.19 -10.70
C LYS A 142 4.57 3.92 -10.82
N ILE A 143 5.40 4.61 -10.02
CA ILE A 143 6.85 4.38 -10.01
C ILE A 143 7.18 2.95 -9.55
N GLU A 144 6.53 2.45 -8.50
CA GLU A 144 6.71 1.05 -8.08
C GLU A 144 6.29 0.07 -9.18
N LYS A 145 5.14 0.31 -9.84
CA LYS A 145 4.69 -0.53 -10.96
C LYS A 145 5.61 -0.48 -12.17
N VAL A 146 6.18 0.70 -12.50
CA VAL A 146 7.22 0.82 -13.55
C VAL A 146 8.44 -0.04 -13.20
N LYS A 147 8.92 0.01 -11.96
CA LYS A 147 10.06 -0.81 -11.52
C LYS A 147 9.75 -2.30 -11.66
N GLU A 148 8.57 -2.72 -11.22
CA GLU A 148 8.10 -4.10 -11.34
C GLU A 148 8.10 -4.55 -12.81
N LEU A 149 7.45 -3.80 -13.70
CA LEU A 149 7.36 -4.15 -15.12
C LEU A 149 8.74 -4.18 -15.80
N LEU A 150 9.64 -3.25 -15.47
CA LEU A 150 11.01 -3.24 -16.01
C LEU A 150 11.86 -4.42 -15.51
N LEU A 151 11.60 -4.93 -14.31
CA LEU A 151 12.36 -6.02 -13.70
C LEU A 151 11.84 -7.41 -14.05
N TYR A 152 10.53 -7.54 -14.28
CA TYR A 152 9.87 -8.84 -14.33
C TYR A 152 9.04 -9.09 -15.61
N SER A 153 8.88 -8.10 -16.50
CA SER A 153 8.20 -8.28 -17.79
C SER A 153 9.13 -7.98 -18.97
N ASP A 154 8.76 -8.41 -20.17
CA ASP A 154 9.48 -8.09 -21.42
C ASP A 154 8.92 -6.86 -22.16
N LEU A 155 8.06 -6.10 -21.49
CA LEU A 155 7.42 -4.92 -22.09
C LEU A 155 8.44 -3.84 -22.48
N SER A 156 8.19 -3.24 -23.64
CA SER A 156 8.88 -2.05 -24.11
C SER A 156 8.46 -0.82 -23.30
N LEU A 157 9.32 0.22 -23.28
CA LEU A 157 9.00 1.46 -22.59
C LEU A 157 7.73 2.15 -23.11
N PRO A 158 7.45 2.18 -24.43
CA PRO A 158 6.15 2.64 -24.94
C PRO A 158 4.96 1.83 -24.40
N GLU A 159 5.05 0.51 -24.32
CA GLU A 159 3.95 -0.33 -23.79
C GLU A 159 3.70 -0.06 -22.31
N ILE A 160 4.77 0.01 -21.51
CA ILE A 160 4.65 0.37 -20.08
C ILE A 160 4.05 1.77 -19.92
N ALA A 161 4.48 2.73 -20.75
CA ALA A 161 3.93 4.08 -20.75
C ALA A 161 2.44 4.09 -21.08
N GLY A 162 2.01 3.32 -22.10
CA GLY A 162 0.61 3.19 -22.47
C GLY A 162 -0.25 2.58 -21.37
N ARG A 163 0.19 1.45 -20.79
CA ARG A 163 -0.51 0.77 -19.68
C ARG A 163 -0.69 1.67 -18.47
N LEU A 164 0.33 2.45 -18.13
CA LEU A 164 0.28 3.35 -16.97
C LEU A 164 -0.16 4.78 -17.33
N HIS A 165 -0.88 4.95 -18.45
CA HIS A 165 -1.44 6.21 -18.94
C HIS A 165 -0.47 7.40 -18.86
N TYR A 166 0.80 7.17 -19.21
CA TYR A 166 1.76 8.24 -19.44
C TYR A 166 1.57 8.80 -20.85
N LYS A 167 1.75 10.12 -21.00
CA LYS A 167 1.66 10.78 -22.31
C LYS A 167 2.59 10.16 -23.35
N ASN A 168 3.76 9.70 -22.93
CA ASN A 168 4.74 8.99 -23.75
C ASN A 168 5.85 8.40 -22.87
N LYS A 169 6.75 7.62 -23.49
CA LYS A 169 7.93 7.04 -22.83
C LYS A 169 8.85 8.09 -22.16
N HIS A 170 8.91 9.32 -22.69
CA HIS A 170 9.75 10.38 -22.12
C HIS A 170 9.19 10.88 -20.79
N SER A 171 7.87 11.04 -20.69
CA SER A 171 7.19 11.40 -19.43
C SER A 171 7.42 10.34 -18.36
N LEU A 172 7.27 9.05 -18.70
CA LEU A 172 7.59 7.94 -17.80
C LEU A 172 9.05 8.00 -17.36
N THR A 173 9.99 8.14 -18.30
CA THR A 173 11.43 8.13 -18.01
C THR A 173 11.83 9.31 -17.12
N ALA A 174 11.29 10.49 -17.38
CA ALA A 174 11.55 11.69 -16.59
C ALA A 174 11.04 11.52 -15.16
N GLN A 175 9.83 10.98 -14.98
CA GLN A 175 9.26 10.75 -13.65
C GLN A 175 10.03 9.65 -12.90
N LEU A 176 10.35 8.53 -13.55
CA LEU A 176 11.14 7.45 -12.95
C LEU A 176 12.50 7.97 -12.46
N ARG A 177 13.22 8.73 -13.30
CA ARG A 177 14.50 9.31 -12.92
C ARG A 177 14.35 10.33 -11.79
N LYS A 178 13.31 11.16 -11.81
CA LYS A 178 13.03 12.15 -10.76
C LYS A 178 12.86 11.48 -9.39
N PHE A 179 12.14 10.36 -9.32
CA PHE A 179 11.82 9.71 -8.06
C PHE A 179 12.83 8.66 -7.59
N THR A 180 13.58 8.07 -8.52
CA THR A 180 14.52 6.97 -8.18
C THR A 180 15.98 7.34 -8.35
N GLY A 181 16.29 8.42 -9.08
CA GLY A 181 17.65 8.75 -9.53
C GLY A 181 18.17 7.83 -10.65
N LEU A 182 17.40 6.85 -11.10
CA LEU A 182 17.84 5.78 -12.00
C LEU A 182 17.06 5.79 -13.32
N THR A 183 17.68 5.28 -14.38
CA THR A 183 17.06 5.16 -15.71
C THR A 183 16.40 3.80 -15.90
N PRO A 184 15.45 3.67 -16.85
CA PRO A 184 14.87 2.36 -17.17
C PRO A 184 15.92 1.30 -17.57
N ASP A 185 16.97 1.71 -18.30
CA ASP A 185 18.04 0.80 -18.71
C ASP A 185 18.84 0.24 -17.54
N TYR A 186 18.97 1.00 -16.45
CA TYR A 186 19.58 0.51 -15.22
C TYR A 186 18.76 -0.67 -14.65
N PHE A 187 17.44 -0.53 -14.55
CA PHE A 187 16.56 -1.61 -14.09
C PHE A 187 16.63 -2.83 -15.03
N ARG A 188 16.64 -2.62 -16.35
CA ARG A 188 16.79 -3.72 -17.33
C ARG A 188 18.15 -4.41 -17.22
N LYS A 189 19.22 -3.70 -16.86
CA LYS A 189 20.53 -4.31 -16.57
C LYS A 189 20.46 -5.19 -15.33
N ILE A 190 19.74 -4.78 -14.29
CA ILE A 190 19.48 -5.60 -13.10
C ILE A 190 18.69 -6.87 -13.47
N LYS A 191 17.63 -6.74 -14.27
CA LYS A 191 16.85 -7.90 -14.80
C LYS A 191 17.77 -8.93 -15.44
N ARG A 192 18.57 -8.52 -16.44
CA ARG A 192 19.53 -9.40 -17.12
C ARG A 192 20.54 -10.06 -16.18
N LYS A 193 21.00 -9.34 -15.16
CA LYS A 193 21.92 -9.90 -14.16
C LYS A 193 21.24 -10.98 -13.32
N ARG A 194 20.00 -10.75 -12.90
CA ARG A 194 19.20 -11.74 -12.13
C ARG A 194 18.96 -13.00 -12.94
N GLU A 195 18.54 -12.87 -14.20
CA GLU A 195 18.30 -14.01 -15.11
C GLU A 195 19.56 -14.87 -15.31
N ARG A 196 20.71 -14.23 -15.53
CA ARG A 196 22.00 -14.94 -15.63
C ARG A 196 22.35 -15.73 -14.38
N ASN A 197 22.07 -15.18 -13.19
CA ASN A 197 22.33 -15.87 -11.93
C ASN A 197 21.39 -17.06 -11.72
N LEU A 198 20.12 -16.92 -12.09
CA LEU A 198 19.13 -18.01 -12.00
C LEU A 198 19.52 -19.19 -12.91
N ASN A 199 19.92 -18.90 -14.15
CA ASN A 199 20.31 -19.95 -15.10
C ASN A 199 21.58 -20.69 -14.64
N ARG A 200 22.57 -19.97 -14.09
CA ARG A 200 23.79 -20.59 -13.54
C ARG A 200 23.51 -21.56 -12.39
N ASN A 201 22.59 -21.22 -11.50
CA ASN A 201 22.25 -22.08 -10.36
C ASN A 201 21.51 -23.36 -10.78
N GLN A 202 20.71 -23.28 -11.85
CA GLN A 202 20.03 -24.46 -12.41
C GLN A 202 21.01 -25.43 -13.08
N GLU A 203 22.05 -24.92 -13.75
CA GLU A 203 23.10 -25.74 -14.36
C GLU A 203 23.98 -26.45 -13.32
N THR A 204 24.21 -25.84 -12.15
CA THR A 204 24.98 -26.46 -11.06
C THR A 204 24.18 -27.50 -10.27
N SER A 205 22.86 -27.33 -10.14
CA SER A 205 21.98 -28.34 -9.52
C SER A 205 21.76 -29.57 -10.39
N ASN A 206 21.81 -29.45 -11.72
CA ASN A 206 21.65 -30.59 -12.63
C ASN A 206 22.93 -31.41 -12.88
N ARG A 207 24.05 -31.05 -12.24
CA ARG A 207 25.34 -31.75 -12.35
C ARG A 207 25.75 -32.53 -11.09
N ASN A 208 24.95 -32.47 -10.04
CA ASN A 208 25.10 -33.24 -8.80
C ASN A 208 23.94 -34.22 -8.68
#